data_AF-A0A4Q2YB94-F1
#
_entry.id   AF-A0A4Q2YB94-F1
#
_cell.length_a   1.000
_cell.length_b   1.000
_cell.length_c   1.000
_cell.angle_alpha   90.00
_cell.angle_beta   90.00
_cell.angle_gamma   90.00
#
_symmetry.space_group_name_H-M   'P 1'
#
loop_
_entity.id
_entity.type
_entity.pdbx_description
1 polymer ?
#
loop_
_entity_poly.entity_id
_entity_poly.type
_entity_poly.pdbx_seq_one_letter_code
_entity_poly.pdbx_strand_id
1 'polypeptide(L)'
;LQMTLFTVAHSLTLGLSLYGVISLPVEWIEVAIALSITFVAVENLFAGNRLRAWRPWVVFVSGLVHGMGFAHSFAETPIPRADFLPALFSFNLGVEFGQLAVLGLAYAGVALVWKRDWYRNAVERPACVLMALAGLAMAAMRIG
;
A
#
# COMPACT_ATOMS: atom_id res chain seq x y z
N LEU A 1 -7.75 11.82 -1.71
CA LEU A 1 -8.76 10.83 -1.26
C LEU A 1 -8.18 9.44 -1.09
N GLN A 2 -7.71 8.74 -2.14
CA GLN A 2 -7.18 7.37 -1.99
C GLN A 2 -5.99 7.29 -1.01
N MET A 3 -5.00 8.19 -1.14
CA MET A 3 -3.87 8.28 -0.18
C MET A 3 -4.36 8.48 1.24
N THR A 4 -5.20 9.48 1.48
CA THR A 4 -5.77 9.77 2.80
C THR A 4 -6.55 8.58 3.38
N LEU A 5 -7.36 7.88 2.58
CA LEU A 5 -8.09 6.67 3.01
C LEU A 5 -7.12 5.55 3.42
N PHE A 6 -6.05 5.36 2.65
CA PHE A 6 -4.99 4.41 2.98
C PHE A 6 -4.32 4.81 4.30
N THR A 7 -3.88 6.06 4.44
CA THR A 7 -3.18 6.56 5.64
C THR A 7 -4.05 6.48 6.89
N VAL A 8 -5.34 6.79 6.81
CA VAL A 8 -6.28 6.66 7.93
C VAL A 8 -6.43 5.19 8.36
N ALA A 9 -6.69 4.28 7.40
CA ALA A 9 -6.81 2.85 7.69
C ALA A 9 -5.51 2.24 8.25
N HIS A 10 -4.39 2.65 7.67
CA HIS A 10 -3.05 2.28 8.09
C HIS A 10 -2.77 2.75 9.52
N SER A 11 -3.04 4.02 9.83
CA SER A 11 -2.86 4.60 11.16
C SER A 11 -3.65 3.82 12.22
N LEU A 12 -4.90 3.46 11.90
CA LEU A 12 -5.77 2.72 12.80
C LEU A 12 -5.18 1.35 13.16
N THR A 13 -4.80 0.57 12.16
CA THR A 13 -4.31 -0.81 12.38
C THR A 13 -2.88 -0.86 12.90
N LEU A 14 -2.02 0.07 12.50
CA LEU A 14 -0.71 0.26 13.10
C LEU A 14 -0.86 0.55 14.60
N GLY A 15 -1.69 1.53 14.95
CA GLY A 15 -1.92 1.90 16.35
C GLY A 15 -2.47 0.73 17.18
N LEU A 16 -3.50 0.03 16.67
CA LEU A 16 -4.07 -1.14 17.33
C LEU A 16 -3.07 -2.28 17.51
N SER A 17 -2.21 -2.52 16.52
CA SER A 17 -1.19 -3.57 16.58
C SER A 17 -0.06 -3.22 17.55
N LEU A 18 0.40 -1.96 17.57
CA LEU A 18 1.41 -1.49 18.51
C LEU A 18 0.92 -1.49 19.97
N TYR A 19 -0.38 -1.26 20.20
CA TYR A 19 -1.00 -1.43 21.52
C TYR A 19 -1.25 -2.90 21.91
N GLY A 20 -1.02 -3.85 21.00
CA GLY A 20 -1.25 -5.27 21.24
C GLY A 20 -2.72 -5.69 21.19
N VAL A 21 -3.62 -4.85 20.65
CA VAL A 21 -5.05 -5.17 20.50
C VAL A 21 -5.28 -6.17 19.36
N ILE A 22 -4.49 -6.06 18.29
CA ILE A 22 -4.52 -6.95 17.13
C ILE A 22 -3.14 -7.58 16.99
N SER A 23 -3.09 -8.90 16.88
CA SER A 23 -1.86 -9.64 16.59
C SER A 23 -2.20 -10.78 15.63
N LEU A 24 -1.54 -10.79 14.49
CA LEU A 24 -1.62 -11.85 13.49
C LEU A 24 -0.19 -12.28 13.14
N PRO A 25 0.05 -13.54 12.76
CA PRO A 25 1.36 -13.99 12.32
C PRO A 25 1.84 -13.16 11.12
N VAL A 26 3.12 -12.75 11.15
CA VAL A 26 3.71 -11.86 10.15
C VAL A 26 3.61 -12.44 8.75
N GLU A 27 3.70 -13.77 8.62
CA GLU A 27 3.62 -14.50 7.35
C GLU A 27 2.27 -14.24 6.66
N TRP A 28 1.17 -14.30 7.41
CA TRP A 28 -0.17 -14.03 6.87
C TRP A 28 -0.38 -12.56 6.50
N ILE A 29 0.23 -11.64 7.25
CA ILE A 29 0.16 -10.22 6.95
C ILE A 29 0.93 -9.94 5.64
N GLU A 30 2.13 -10.47 5.49
CA GLU A 30 2.93 -10.33 4.26
C GLU A 30 2.21 -10.89 3.04
N VAL A 31 1.59 -12.07 3.16
CA VAL A 31 0.75 -12.66 2.09
C VAL A 31 -0.39 -11.72 1.74
N ALA A 32 -1.11 -11.19 2.73
CA ALA A 32 -2.22 -10.28 2.49
C ALA A 32 -1.77 -8.96 1.83
N ILE A 33 -0.63 -8.40 2.23
CA ILE A 33 0.00 -7.25 1.58
C ILE A 33 0.27 -7.56 0.10
N ALA A 34 0.95 -8.67 -0.18
CA ALA A 34 1.33 -9.09 -1.53
C ALA A 34 0.10 -9.34 -2.44
N LEU A 35 -0.96 -9.97 -1.91
CA LEU A 35 -2.21 -10.17 -2.62
C LEU A 35 -2.96 -8.85 -2.87
N SER A 36 -2.88 -7.87 -1.96
CA SER A 36 -3.50 -6.56 -2.18
C SER A 36 -2.86 -5.79 -3.33
N ILE A 37 -1.52 -5.84 -3.45
CA ILE A 37 -0.77 -5.24 -4.57
C ILE A 37 -1.16 -5.94 -5.88
N THR A 38 -1.19 -7.28 -5.86
CA THR A 38 -1.62 -8.09 -7.00
C THR A 38 -3.02 -7.69 -7.46
N PHE A 39 -3.97 -7.59 -6.53
CA PHE A 39 -5.34 -7.24 -6.83
C PHE A 39 -5.44 -5.87 -7.51
N VAL A 40 -4.78 -4.84 -6.97
CA VAL A 40 -4.80 -3.48 -7.53
C VAL A 40 -4.14 -3.44 -8.92
N ALA A 41 -3.04 -4.18 -9.11
CA ALA A 41 -2.36 -4.27 -10.40
C ALA A 41 -3.22 -4.95 -11.46
N VAL A 42 -3.86 -6.07 -11.10
CA VAL A 42 -4.81 -6.78 -11.98
C VAL A 42 -6.02 -5.90 -12.29
N GLU A 43 -6.58 -5.22 -11.30
CA GLU A 43 -7.69 -4.29 -11.51
C GLU A 43 -7.33 -3.20 -12.51
N ASN A 44 -6.14 -2.59 -12.40
CA ASN A 44 -5.66 -1.57 -13.33
C ASN A 44 -5.57 -2.08 -14.78
N LEU A 45 -5.18 -3.34 -15.00
CA LEU A 45 -5.14 -3.95 -16.34
C LEU A 45 -6.52 -3.93 -17.03
N PHE A 46 -7.59 -4.18 -16.25
CA PHE A 46 -8.96 -4.31 -16.76
C PHE A 46 -9.80 -3.04 -16.64
N ALA A 47 -9.42 -2.08 -15.78
CA ALA A 47 -10.22 -0.88 -15.51
C ALA A 47 -10.28 0.11 -16.69
N GLY A 48 -9.27 0.11 -17.57
CA GLY A 48 -9.15 1.15 -18.60
C GLY A 48 -9.11 2.55 -17.98
N ASN A 49 -9.75 3.53 -18.62
CA ASN A 49 -9.81 4.91 -18.11
C ASN A 49 -10.91 5.15 -17.04
N ARG A 50 -11.56 4.10 -16.52
CA ARG A 50 -12.69 4.24 -15.58
C ARG A 50 -12.27 3.84 -14.17
N LEU A 51 -12.45 4.77 -13.23
CA LEU A 51 -12.36 4.46 -11.79
C LEU A 51 -13.58 3.64 -11.38
N ARG A 52 -13.35 2.47 -10.78
CA ARG A 52 -14.41 1.64 -10.23
C ARG A 52 -14.91 2.24 -8.92
N ALA A 53 -16.23 2.23 -8.70
CA ALA A 53 -16.86 2.78 -7.50
C ALA A 53 -16.38 2.13 -6.19
N TRP A 54 -15.91 0.87 -6.26
CA TRP A 54 -15.39 0.14 -5.10
C TRP A 54 -13.94 0.47 -4.74
N ARG A 55 -13.21 1.24 -5.56
CA ARG A 55 -11.78 1.48 -5.38
C ARG A 55 -11.44 2.09 -4.02
N PRO A 56 -12.23 3.02 -3.46
CA PRO A 56 -12.02 3.51 -2.09
C PRO A 56 -11.99 2.40 -1.04
N TRP A 57 -12.86 1.39 -1.15
CA TRP A 57 -12.91 0.27 -0.21
C TRP A 57 -11.68 -0.62 -0.32
N VAL A 58 -11.23 -0.91 -1.54
CA VAL A 58 -10.01 -1.69 -1.79
C VAL A 58 -8.80 -1.00 -1.16
N VAL A 59 -8.66 0.31 -1.37
CA VAL A 59 -7.54 1.10 -0.83
C VAL A 59 -7.61 1.18 0.70
N PHE A 60 -8.81 1.33 1.27
CA PHE A 60 -9.00 1.32 2.72
C PHE A 60 -8.59 -0.03 3.33
N VAL A 61 -9.08 -1.15 2.79
CA VAL A 61 -8.70 -2.50 3.27
C VAL A 61 -7.21 -2.76 3.09
N SER A 62 -6.62 -2.35 1.98
CA SER A 62 -5.17 -2.43 1.78
C SER A 62 -4.42 -1.65 2.87
N GLY A 63 -4.88 -0.44 3.22
CA GLY A 63 -4.31 0.34 4.32
C GLY A 63 -4.38 -0.39 5.67
N LEU A 64 -5.51 -1.03 6.00
CA LEU A 64 -5.65 -1.83 7.22
C LEU A 64 -4.60 -2.95 7.29
N VAL A 65 -4.37 -3.64 6.18
CA VAL A 65 -3.41 -4.76 6.12
C VAL A 65 -1.97 -4.25 6.27
N HIS A 66 -1.63 -3.16 5.59
CA HIS A 66 -0.27 -2.61 5.64
C HIS A 66 0.11 -2.06 7.03
N GLY A 67 -0.85 -1.48 7.77
CA GLY A 67 -0.60 -0.97 9.12
C GLY A 67 -0.16 -2.06 10.10
N MET A 68 -0.72 -3.27 9.97
CA MET A 68 -0.30 -4.43 10.77
C MET A 68 1.13 -4.90 10.41
N GLY A 69 1.52 -4.78 9.14
CA GLY A 69 2.85 -5.18 8.67
C GLY A 69 3.95 -4.31 9.27
N PHE A 70 3.74 -3.00 9.32
CA PHE A 70 4.69 -2.07 9.92
C PHE A 70 4.83 -2.23 11.44
N ALA A 71 3.78 -2.65 12.14
CA ALA A 71 3.83 -2.85 13.59
C ALA A 71 4.89 -3.88 14.01
N HIS A 72 5.12 -4.91 13.18
CA HIS A 72 6.15 -5.92 13.42
C HIS A 72 7.56 -5.31 13.41
N SER A 73 7.83 -4.29 12.59
CA SER A 73 9.11 -3.58 12.56
C SER A 73 9.43 -2.82 13.85
N PHE A 74 8.43 -2.56 14.69
CA PHE A 74 8.60 -1.91 16.00
C PHE A 74 8.68 -2.91 17.16
N ALA A 75 8.55 -4.22 16.90
CA ALA A 75 8.63 -5.24 17.95
C ALA A 75 10.00 -5.24 18.66
N GLU A 76 11.07 -4.91 17.94
CA GLU A 76 12.44 -4.87 18.47
C GLU A 76 12.79 -3.55 19.18
N THR A 77 12.04 -2.47 18.93
CA THR A 77 12.28 -1.15 19.53
C THR A 77 10.97 -0.56 20.04
N PRO A 78 10.53 -0.93 21.26
CA PRO A 78 9.28 -0.45 21.83
C PRO A 78 9.31 1.07 22.02
N ILE A 79 8.24 1.75 21.61
CA ILE A 79 8.09 3.19 21.77
C ILE A 79 7.58 3.48 23.19
N PRO A 80 8.24 4.36 23.97
CA PRO A 80 7.71 4.82 25.25
C PRO A 80 6.29 5.35 25.11
N ARG A 81 5.42 5.09 26.09
CA ARG A 81 4.00 5.49 26.02
C ARG A 81 3.81 7.00 25.80
N ALA A 82 4.70 7.82 26.35
CA ALA A 82 4.68 9.28 26.19
C ALA A 82 4.92 9.72 24.73
N ASP A 83 5.73 8.96 23.99
CA ASP A 83 6.15 9.29 22.62
C ASP A 83 5.31 8.59 21.57
N PHE A 84 4.36 7.73 21.97
CA PHE A 84 3.56 6.92 21.06
C PHE A 84 2.77 7.75 20.04
N LEU A 85 1.98 8.73 20.50
CA LEU A 85 1.18 9.57 19.61
C LEU A 85 2.06 10.46 18.72
N PRO A 86 3.11 11.13 19.22
CA PRO A 86 4.09 11.83 18.38
C PRO A 86 4.74 10.93 17.33
N ALA A 87 5.15 9.72 17.70
CA ALA A 87 5.78 8.77 16.78
C ALA A 87 4.78 8.30 15.71
N LEU A 88 3.56 7.94 16.10
CA LEU A 88 2.51 7.54 15.16
C LEU A 88 2.15 8.67 14.20
N PHE A 89 2.02 9.90 14.71
CA PHE A 89 1.72 11.08 13.89
C PHE A 89 2.84 11.39 12.90
N SER A 90 4.09 11.48 13.38
CA SER A 90 5.25 11.78 12.53
C SER A 90 5.51 10.68 11.50
N PHE A 91 5.32 9.41 11.86
CA PHE A 91 5.39 8.30 10.93
C PHE A 91 4.35 8.42 9.81
N ASN A 92 3.07 8.62 10.15
CA ASN A 92 2.01 8.72 9.13
C ASN A 92 2.14 9.98 8.27
N LEU A 93 2.60 11.09 8.85
CA LEU A 93 2.93 12.29 8.11
C LEU A 93 4.06 12.02 7.10
N GLY A 94 5.11 11.31 7.52
CA GLY A 94 6.18 10.85 6.65
C GLY A 94 5.68 9.95 5.50
N VAL A 95 4.77 9.02 5.78
CA VAL A 95 4.13 8.16 4.76
C VAL A 95 3.35 8.99 3.75
N GLU A 96 2.52 9.94 4.21
CA GLU A 96 1.72 10.78 3.31
C GLU A 96 2.61 11.68 2.44
N PHE A 97 3.67 12.27 3.00
CA PHE A 97 4.67 13.02 2.23
C PHE A 97 5.40 12.12 1.22
N GLY A 98 5.82 10.92 1.62
CA GLY A 98 6.49 9.97 0.74
C GLY A 98 5.59 9.55 -0.44
N GLN A 99 4.32 9.25 -0.17
CA GLN A 99 3.33 8.93 -1.20
C GLN A 99 3.13 10.09 -2.18
N LEU A 100 3.00 11.32 -1.67
CA LEU A 100 2.86 12.52 -2.51
C LEU A 100 4.11 12.78 -3.35
N ALA A 101 5.30 12.60 -2.77
CA ALA A 101 6.57 12.78 -3.46
C ALA A 101 6.73 11.76 -4.60
N VAL A 102 6.51 10.47 -4.32
CA VAL A 102 6.59 9.42 -5.35
C VAL A 102 5.56 9.64 -6.45
N LEU A 103 4.31 9.98 -6.11
CA LEU A 103 3.28 10.29 -7.10
C LEU A 103 3.66 11.49 -7.96
N GLY A 104 4.15 12.57 -7.33
CA GLY A 104 4.54 13.80 -8.02
C GLY A 104 5.70 13.57 -8.98
N LEU A 105 6.73 12.83 -8.54
CA LEU A 105 7.88 12.48 -9.38
C LEU A 105 7.49 11.54 -10.52
N ALA A 106 6.68 10.51 -10.25
CA ALA A 106 6.19 9.61 -11.27
C ALA A 106 5.36 10.37 -12.31
N TYR A 107 4.43 11.23 -11.87
CA TYR A 107 3.63 12.08 -12.74
C TYR A 107 4.51 12.99 -13.59
N ALA A 108 5.46 13.72 -12.99
CA ALA A 108 6.37 14.58 -13.71
C ALA A 108 7.18 13.82 -14.78
N GLY A 109 7.66 12.61 -14.45
CA GLY A 109 8.41 11.76 -15.37
C GLY A 109 7.62 11.30 -16.60
N VAL A 110 6.30 11.18 -16.50
CA VAL A 110 5.45 10.67 -17.59
C VAL A 110 4.45 11.69 -18.14
N ALA A 111 4.40 12.91 -17.59
CA ALA A 111 3.36 13.91 -17.87
C ALA A 111 3.18 14.25 -19.35
N LEU A 112 4.27 14.22 -20.13
CA LEU A 112 4.25 14.54 -21.56
C LEU A 112 3.78 13.36 -22.45
N VAL A 113 3.86 12.13 -21.94
CA VAL A 113 3.65 10.91 -22.72
C VAL A 113 2.47 10.08 -22.24
N TRP A 114 1.97 10.28 -21.03
CA TRP A 114 0.92 9.44 -20.43
C TRP A 114 -0.42 9.42 -21.16
N LYS A 115 -0.72 10.44 -21.98
CA LYS A 115 -1.93 10.52 -22.82
C LYS A 115 -1.75 9.90 -24.20
N ARG A 116 -0.56 9.42 -24.56
CA ARG A 116 -0.30 8.80 -25.86
C ARG A 116 -0.82 7.37 -25.87
N ASP A 117 -1.44 6.94 -26.96
CA ASP A 117 -2.07 5.61 -27.05
C ASP A 117 -1.08 4.46 -26.83
N TRP A 118 0.18 4.64 -27.22
CA TRP A 118 1.23 3.64 -27.02
C TRP A 118 1.64 3.48 -25.55
N TYR A 119 1.50 4.53 -24.73
CA TYR A 119 1.96 4.53 -23.34
C TYR A 119 1.29 3.44 -22.51
N ARG A 120 -0.02 3.26 -22.71
CA ARG A 120 -0.78 2.22 -22.01
C ARG A 120 -0.27 0.82 -22.32
N ASN A 121 0.09 0.54 -23.57
CA ASN A 121 0.52 -0.79 -23.99
C ASN A 121 2.01 -1.04 -23.70
N ALA A 122 2.85 -0.02 -23.80
CA ALA A 122 4.30 -0.16 -23.63
C ALA A 122 4.77 0.02 -22.18
N VAL A 123 4.03 0.76 -21.34
CA VAL A 123 4.46 1.12 -19.98
C VAL A 123 3.47 0.64 -18.93
N GLU A 124 2.21 1.09 -19.00
CA GLU A 124 1.22 0.83 -17.94
C GLU A 124 0.91 -0.66 -17.78
N ARG A 125 0.60 -1.35 -18.90
CA ARG A 125 0.27 -2.78 -18.88
C ARG A 125 1.44 -3.65 -18.44
N PRO A 126 2.66 -3.52 -19.00
CA PRO A 126 3.82 -4.27 -18.52
C PRO A 126 4.10 -4.01 -17.04
N ALA A 127 4.03 -2.76 -16.57
CA ALA A 127 4.22 -2.44 -15.16
C ALA A 127 3.18 -3.16 -14.26
N CYS A 128 1.90 -3.15 -14.64
CA CYS A 128 0.87 -3.85 -13.89
C CYS A 128 1.06 -5.38 -13.90
N VAL A 129 1.45 -5.97 -15.03
CA VAL A 129 1.77 -7.41 -15.11
C VAL A 129 2.96 -7.74 -14.20
N LEU A 130 4.03 -6.94 -14.22
CA LEU A 130 5.19 -7.14 -13.36
C LEU A 130 4.82 -7.02 -11.88
N MET A 131 4.04 -6.01 -11.48
CA MET A 131 3.57 -5.86 -10.11
C MET A 131 2.69 -7.04 -9.66
N ALA A 132 1.80 -7.51 -10.53
CA ALA A 132 0.95 -8.67 -10.23
C ALA A 132 1.76 -9.96 -10.08
N LEU A 133 2.71 -10.21 -10.98
CA LEU A 133 3.59 -11.39 -10.90
C LEU A 133 4.51 -11.34 -9.68
N ALA A 134 5.10 -10.17 -9.39
CA ALA A 134 5.93 -9.98 -8.21
C ALA A 134 5.12 -10.20 -6.92
N GLY A 135 3.90 -9.65 -6.83
CA GLY A 135 3.02 -9.87 -5.70
C GLY A 135 2.63 -11.34 -5.51
N LEU A 136 2.26 -12.05 -6.59
CA LEU A 136 1.96 -13.47 -6.54
C LEU A 136 3.17 -14.32 -6.15
N ALA A 137 4.33 -14.05 -6.73
CA ALA A 137 5.58 -14.73 -6.40
C ALA A 137 5.93 -14.52 -4.93
N MET A 138 5.79 -13.28 -4.44
CA MET A 138 6.01 -12.98 -3.04
C MET A 138 5.05 -13.76 -2.14
N ALA A 139 3.75 -13.74 -2.42
CA ALA A 139 2.77 -14.50 -1.64
C ALA A 139 3.08 -16.01 -1.61
N ALA A 140 3.44 -16.60 -2.76
CA ALA A 140 3.80 -18.02 -2.85
C ALA A 140 5.01 -18.38 -1.97
N MET A 141 6.03 -17.51 -1.92
CA MET A 141 7.24 -17.71 -1.10
C MET A 141 6.98 -17.71 0.41
N ARG A 142 5.83 -17.22 0.89
CA ARG A 142 5.49 -17.21 2.33
C ARG A 142 4.56 -18.35 2.75
N ILE A 143 4.02 -19.11 1.79
CA ILE A 143 3.05 -20.19 2.04
C ILE A 143 3.69 -21.59 1.89
N GLY A 144 4.80 -21.69 1.14
CA GLY A 144 5.57 -22.93 0.97
C GLY A 144 6.82 -22.95 1.82
#